data_AF-A0A932HEW4-F1
#
_entry.id   AF-A0A932HEW4-F1
#
_cell.length_a   1.000
_cell.length_b   1.000
_cell.length_c   1.000
_cell.angle_alpha   90.00
_cell.angle_beta   90.00
_cell.angle_gamma   90.00
#
_symmetry.space_group_name_H-M   'P 1'
#
loop_
_entity.id
_entity.type
_entity.pdbx_description
1 polymer ?
#
loop_
_entity_poly.entity_id
_entity_poly.type
_entity_poly.pdbx_seq_one_letter_code
_entity_poly.pdbx_strand_id
1 'polypeptide(L)'
;MASELVLLELLVAPLKKGAQDVADEIELTGAANSITSSGNLLLQPQTIGQNIEIGGAGGTAAFDITNTEIGKLTDGFASITVGQNTGTGAVTINNTTFTDNLTVIGGSIASNGTLTSTGNTVNLTANTGGISDGNGTASNVVAGTLNATAVGNIALDTQVGTINATSTTGDITLVEANGVSLGNVSAPVGSLDITTTTGNLDVGSLTAGTTNNRFALLFAPAGAITDGNGGTVNITAANIELLARNGINLDTQARNTDMTVANFPALQTSRTNAGTITAVNAGIADINIRQVGNADILNVATASDTNTSGNITITGTTNLSVNTVTAGGLIAFGANPSINTRSVGGNMLITLNSPRASSNLTDPTVTITGGSLVPVNETSSSGGPGNVAVIERIV
;
A
#
# COMPACT_ATOMS: atom_id res chain seq x y z
N MET A 1 -18.39 -20.16 -64.97
CA MET A 1 -19.01 -20.17 -63.63
C MET A 1 -18.25 -19.19 -62.78
N ALA A 2 -18.75 -17.96 -62.69
CA ALA A 2 -18.23 -16.91 -61.85
C ALA A 2 -18.71 -17.20 -60.42
N SER A 3 -17.79 -17.29 -59.46
CA SER A 3 -18.13 -17.17 -58.05
C SER A 3 -17.70 -15.78 -57.62
N GLU A 4 -18.71 -14.99 -57.34
CA GLU A 4 -18.71 -13.58 -57.05
C GLU A 4 -17.99 -13.32 -55.73
N LEU A 5 -16.86 -12.61 -55.81
CA LEU A 5 -16.27 -11.91 -54.68
C LEU A 5 -17.26 -10.80 -54.33
N VAL A 6 -18.07 -10.99 -53.27
CA VAL A 6 -18.85 -9.88 -52.71
C VAL A 6 -17.86 -8.99 -51.98
N LEU A 7 -17.32 -8.04 -52.75
CA LEU A 7 -16.69 -6.83 -52.25
C LEU A 7 -17.81 -6.00 -51.63
N LEU A 8 -18.09 -6.22 -50.35
CA LEU A 8 -18.93 -5.28 -49.60
C LEU A 8 -18.10 -4.02 -49.41
N GLU A 9 -18.47 -3.02 -50.19
CA GLU A 9 -17.95 -1.66 -50.18
C GLU A 9 -18.24 -1.05 -48.80
N LEU A 10 -17.36 -1.33 -47.84
CA LEU A 10 -17.32 -0.61 -46.57
C LEU A 10 -16.79 0.78 -46.90
N LEU A 11 -17.70 1.74 -47.02
CA LEU A 11 -17.41 3.17 -47.03
C LEU A 11 -16.91 3.60 -45.62
N VAL A 12 -15.81 3.00 -45.15
CA VAL A 12 -14.75 3.49 -44.23
C VAL A 12 -13.73 2.32 -44.13
N ALA A 13 -12.73 2.27 -44.99
CA ALA A 13 -11.55 1.44 -44.76
C ALA A 13 -10.31 2.23 -45.21
N PRO A 14 -9.18 2.16 -44.47
CA PRO A 14 -8.75 0.99 -43.71
C PRO A 14 -8.37 1.30 -42.26
N LEU A 15 -8.52 0.34 -41.35
CA LEU A 15 -7.56 0.24 -40.25
C LEU A 15 -7.06 -1.20 -40.11
N LYS A 16 -6.05 -1.55 -40.92
CA LYS A 16 -5.02 -2.53 -40.57
C LYS A 16 -3.73 -1.79 -40.29
N LYS A 17 -3.13 -2.08 -39.12
CA LYS A 17 -1.87 -1.59 -38.53
C LYS A 17 -1.83 -0.07 -38.26
N GLY A 18 -2.36 0.32 -37.09
CA GLY A 18 -2.35 1.69 -36.56
C GLY A 18 -3.74 2.29 -36.36
N ALA A 19 -4.72 1.49 -35.92
CA ALA A 19 -6.13 1.88 -35.85
C ALA A 19 -6.37 3.12 -34.96
N GLN A 20 -6.76 4.24 -35.59
CA GLN A 20 -7.21 5.48 -34.98
C GLN A 20 -8.60 5.77 -35.55
N ASP A 21 -9.66 5.51 -34.77
CA ASP A 21 -11.01 5.98 -35.09
C ASP A 21 -11.29 7.20 -34.20
N VAL A 22 -11.55 8.36 -34.80
CA VAL A 22 -11.79 9.63 -34.11
C VAL A 22 -13.20 10.09 -34.42
N ALA A 23 -14.16 9.51 -33.72
CA ALA A 23 -15.57 9.85 -33.75
C ALA A 23 -16.11 9.87 -32.32
N ASP A 24 -17.19 10.61 -32.07
CA ASP A 24 -17.82 10.63 -30.73
C ASP A 24 -18.62 9.36 -30.40
N GLU A 25 -18.68 8.43 -31.35
CA GLU A 25 -19.25 7.09 -31.22
C GLU A 25 -18.36 6.07 -31.93
N ILE A 26 -18.33 4.83 -31.45
CA ILE A 26 -17.63 3.72 -32.10
C ILE A 26 -18.58 2.53 -32.25
N GLU A 27 -18.52 1.83 -33.38
CA GLU A 27 -19.12 0.49 -33.52
C GLU A 27 -18.09 -0.43 -34.15
N LEU A 28 -17.52 -1.33 -33.35
CA LEU A 28 -16.59 -2.32 -33.88
C LEU A 28 -17.37 -3.40 -34.60
N THR A 29 -17.16 -3.63 -35.89
CA THR A 29 -17.87 -4.71 -36.62
C THR A 29 -17.02 -5.98 -36.75
N GLY A 30 -17.67 -7.11 -37.04
CA GLY A 30 -17.00 -8.39 -37.26
C GLY A 30 -17.44 -9.49 -36.27
N ALA A 31 -16.88 -10.68 -36.47
CA ALA A 31 -17.09 -11.83 -35.59
C ALA A 31 -16.27 -11.68 -34.29
N ALA A 32 -16.56 -12.50 -33.29
CA ALA A 32 -15.73 -12.61 -32.09
C ALA A 32 -14.27 -12.93 -32.48
N ASN A 33 -13.31 -12.29 -31.80
CA ASN A 33 -11.87 -12.43 -32.07
C ASN A 33 -11.48 -12.21 -33.56
N SER A 34 -12.14 -11.30 -34.27
CA SER A 34 -11.83 -11.02 -35.68
C SER A 34 -10.94 -9.79 -35.88
N ILE A 35 -10.90 -8.90 -34.89
CA ILE A 35 -10.03 -7.72 -34.88
C ILE A 35 -8.71 -8.12 -34.22
N THR A 36 -7.63 -8.08 -35.01
CA THR A 36 -6.31 -8.59 -34.62
C THR A 36 -5.22 -7.56 -34.97
N SER A 37 -4.23 -7.43 -34.09
CA SER A 37 -3.03 -6.62 -34.30
C SER A 37 -1.96 -7.04 -33.30
N SER A 38 -0.70 -6.73 -33.59
CA SER A 38 0.39 -6.78 -32.60
C SER A 38 0.82 -5.39 -32.12
N GLY A 39 0.13 -4.35 -32.59
CA GLY A 39 0.39 -2.95 -32.25
C GLY A 39 -0.60 -2.42 -31.22
N ASN A 40 -0.55 -1.11 -31.00
CA ASN A 40 -1.50 -0.44 -30.11
C ASN A 40 -2.85 -0.24 -30.82
N LEU A 41 -3.94 -0.35 -30.06
CA LEU A 41 -5.29 0.06 -30.46
C LEU A 41 -5.66 1.32 -29.68
N LEU A 42 -6.15 2.35 -30.38
CA LEU A 42 -6.64 3.57 -29.76
C LEU A 42 -8.11 3.76 -30.12
N LEU A 43 -8.95 3.79 -29.09
CA LEU A 43 -10.39 4.01 -29.14
C LEU A 43 -10.64 5.34 -28.44
N GLN A 44 -10.66 6.44 -29.19
CA GLN A 44 -10.75 7.77 -28.60
C GLN A 44 -11.95 8.55 -29.17
N PRO A 45 -12.74 9.23 -28.32
CA PRO A 45 -13.71 10.19 -28.81
C PRO A 45 -13.02 11.33 -29.56
N GLN A 46 -13.76 12.08 -30.39
CA GLN A 46 -13.24 13.30 -31.02
C GLN A 46 -13.38 14.51 -30.08
N THR A 47 -14.50 14.60 -29.39
CA THR A 47 -14.86 15.69 -28.49
C THR A 47 -14.25 15.46 -27.10
N ILE A 48 -13.47 16.42 -26.63
CA ILE A 48 -12.74 16.34 -25.34
C ILE A 48 -13.67 16.07 -24.15
N GLY A 49 -14.86 16.67 -24.16
CA GLY A 49 -15.86 16.53 -23.10
C GLY A 49 -16.80 15.34 -23.27
N GLN A 50 -16.58 14.48 -24.28
CA GLN A 50 -17.44 13.33 -24.54
C GLN A 50 -17.31 12.33 -23.39
N ASN A 51 -18.44 12.01 -22.75
CA ASN A 51 -18.49 10.93 -21.78
C ASN A 51 -18.20 9.61 -22.49
N ILE A 52 -17.65 8.64 -21.75
CA ILE A 52 -17.27 7.33 -22.26
C ILE A 52 -17.99 6.26 -21.42
N GLU A 53 -18.51 5.22 -22.06
CA GLU A 53 -19.05 4.05 -21.38
C GLU A 53 -18.34 2.78 -21.86
N ILE A 54 -17.77 2.01 -20.93
CA ILE A 54 -17.04 0.77 -21.23
C ILE A 54 -17.81 -0.42 -20.67
N GLY A 55 -18.03 -1.43 -21.50
CA GLY A 55 -18.73 -2.67 -21.13
C GLY A 55 -20.24 -2.50 -20.89
N GLY A 56 -20.80 -1.36 -21.29
CA GLY A 56 -22.23 -1.05 -21.14
C GLY A 56 -23.12 -1.81 -22.12
N ALA A 57 -24.43 -1.54 -22.04
CA ALA A 57 -25.42 -2.07 -22.99
C ALA A 57 -25.39 -1.36 -24.36
N GLY A 58 -24.73 -0.20 -24.42
CA GLY A 58 -24.58 0.67 -25.58
C GLY A 58 -25.83 1.49 -25.92
N GLY A 59 -25.73 2.24 -27.02
CA GLY A 59 -26.83 3.09 -27.51
C GLY A 59 -27.08 4.30 -26.62
N THR A 60 -26.01 4.83 -26.05
CA THR A 60 -26.06 5.99 -25.17
C THR A 60 -25.68 7.26 -25.95
N ALA A 61 -25.54 8.39 -25.25
CA ALA A 61 -24.92 9.57 -25.81
C ALA A 61 -23.41 9.65 -25.47
N ALA A 62 -22.87 8.61 -24.83
CA ALA A 62 -21.44 8.46 -24.56
C ALA A 62 -20.74 7.85 -25.77
N PHE A 63 -19.43 8.03 -25.88
CA PHE A 63 -18.60 7.14 -26.70
C PHE A 63 -18.65 5.76 -26.03
N ASP A 64 -19.42 4.83 -26.55
CA ASP A 64 -19.64 3.54 -25.92
C ASP A 64 -18.88 2.41 -26.61
N ILE A 65 -18.35 1.50 -25.78
CA ILE A 65 -17.81 0.23 -26.25
C ILE A 65 -18.44 -0.88 -25.42
N THR A 66 -19.30 -1.66 -26.05
CA THR A 66 -20.05 -2.72 -25.40
C THR A 66 -19.18 -3.97 -25.17
N ASN A 67 -19.63 -4.85 -24.28
CA ASN A 67 -18.98 -6.17 -24.10
C ASN A 67 -18.96 -7.01 -25.38
N THR A 68 -19.97 -6.86 -26.25
CA THR A 68 -20.02 -7.54 -27.54
C THR A 68 -18.89 -7.08 -28.46
N GLU A 69 -18.57 -5.79 -28.44
CA GLU A 69 -17.50 -5.21 -29.24
C GLU A 69 -16.12 -5.51 -28.68
N ILE A 70 -15.96 -5.46 -27.37
CA ILE A 70 -14.74 -5.89 -26.69
C ILE A 70 -14.44 -7.36 -27.06
N GLY A 71 -15.45 -8.23 -27.13
CA GLY A 71 -15.30 -9.62 -27.56
C GLY A 71 -14.91 -9.82 -29.04
N LYS A 72 -14.89 -8.76 -29.86
CA LYS A 72 -14.37 -8.82 -31.25
C LYS A 72 -12.85 -8.66 -31.28
N LEU A 73 -12.25 -8.10 -30.23
CA LEU A 73 -10.81 -7.94 -30.07
C LEU A 73 -10.18 -9.28 -29.69
N THR A 74 -9.09 -9.63 -30.37
CA THR A 74 -8.28 -10.80 -30.02
C THR A 74 -7.12 -10.38 -29.13
N ASP A 75 -6.75 -11.22 -28.17
CA ASP A 75 -5.48 -11.10 -27.44
C ASP A 75 -4.27 -10.96 -28.40
N GLY A 76 -3.30 -10.14 -28.01
CA GLY A 76 -2.06 -9.89 -28.73
C GLY A 76 -1.78 -8.41 -29.08
N PHE A 77 -2.67 -7.49 -28.71
CA PHE A 77 -2.39 -6.06 -28.81
C PHE A 77 -1.28 -5.68 -27.82
N ALA A 78 -0.36 -4.81 -28.24
CA ALA A 78 0.67 -4.30 -27.32
C ALA A 78 0.05 -3.46 -26.18
N SER A 79 -1.00 -2.69 -26.51
CA SER A 79 -1.89 -2.02 -25.56
C SER A 79 -3.20 -1.61 -26.24
N ILE A 80 -4.26 -1.51 -25.45
CA ILE A 80 -5.54 -0.90 -25.84
C ILE A 80 -5.70 0.38 -25.02
N THR A 81 -5.97 1.50 -25.68
CA THR A 81 -6.26 2.78 -25.03
C THR A 81 -7.70 3.18 -25.33
N VAL A 82 -8.47 3.48 -24.29
CA VAL A 82 -9.81 4.03 -24.36
C VAL A 82 -9.82 5.44 -23.77
N GLY A 83 -10.21 6.42 -24.58
CA GLY A 83 -10.28 7.82 -24.19
C GLY A 83 -9.14 8.70 -24.73
N GLN A 84 -9.29 10.01 -24.54
CA GLN A 84 -8.36 11.03 -25.00
C GLN A 84 -7.43 11.48 -23.89
N ASN A 85 -6.16 11.77 -24.21
CA ASN A 85 -5.16 12.19 -23.23
C ASN A 85 -5.54 13.47 -22.45
N THR A 86 -6.27 14.39 -23.09
CA THR A 86 -6.80 15.62 -22.47
C THR A 86 -8.30 15.54 -22.20
N GLY A 87 -8.90 14.35 -22.29
CA GLY A 87 -10.33 14.12 -22.14
C GLY A 87 -10.84 14.56 -20.78
N THR A 88 -11.98 15.24 -20.76
CA THR A 88 -12.65 15.73 -19.54
C THR A 88 -14.02 15.10 -19.32
N GLY A 89 -14.54 14.34 -20.29
CA GLY A 89 -15.79 13.58 -20.12
C GLY A 89 -15.65 12.49 -19.07
N ALA A 90 -16.74 12.20 -18.36
CA ALA A 90 -16.75 11.14 -17.36
C ALA A 90 -16.67 9.76 -18.03
N VAL A 91 -15.95 8.83 -17.42
CA VAL A 91 -15.88 7.43 -17.84
C VAL A 91 -16.69 6.59 -16.85
N THR A 92 -17.61 5.80 -17.38
CA THR A 92 -18.28 4.74 -16.62
C THR A 92 -17.74 3.39 -17.09
N ILE A 93 -17.20 2.61 -16.15
CA ILE A 93 -16.73 1.25 -16.40
C ILE A 93 -17.74 0.28 -15.79
N ASN A 94 -18.42 -0.47 -16.66
CA ASN A 94 -19.28 -1.57 -16.26
C ASN A 94 -18.47 -2.88 -16.17
N ASN A 95 -19.14 -3.98 -15.82
CA ASN A 95 -18.48 -5.29 -15.77
C ASN A 95 -17.99 -5.70 -17.16
N THR A 96 -16.67 -5.87 -17.31
CA THR A 96 -16.04 -6.14 -18.60
C THR A 96 -14.70 -6.85 -18.48
N THR A 97 -14.19 -7.38 -19.58
CA THR A 97 -12.91 -8.10 -19.63
C THR A 97 -12.13 -7.72 -20.88
N PHE A 98 -10.90 -7.24 -20.68
CA PHE A 98 -9.90 -7.09 -21.72
C PHE A 98 -8.84 -8.18 -21.54
N THR A 99 -8.18 -8.59 -22.62
CA THR A 99 -7.14 -9.63 -22.61
C THR A 99 -5.72 -9.08 -22.71
N ASP A 100 -5.58 -7.78 -22.92
CA ASP A 100 -4.32 -7.08 -23.13
C ASP A 100 -4.12 -5.95 -22.10
N ASN A 101 -2.96 -5.31 -22.14
CA ASN A 101 -2.73 -4.07 -21.38
C ASN A 101 -3.76 -3.01 -21.77
N LEU A 102 -4.35 -2.35 -20.77
CA LEU A 102 -5.43 -1.40 -20.96
C LEU A 102 -5.05 -0.04 -20.37
N THR A 103 -5.37 1.03 -21.08
CA THR A 103 -5.28 2.41 -20.59
C THR A 103 -6.64 3.07 -20.76
N VAL A 104 -7.21 3.60 -19.68
CA VAL A 104 -8.49 4.31 -19.66
C VAL A 104 -8.25 5.74 -19.21
N ILE A 105 -8.71 6.71 -20.01
CA ILE A 105 -8.48 8.14 -19.76
C ILE A 105 -9.81 8.91 -19.86
N GLY A 106 -10.07 9.78 -18.88
CA GLY A 106 -11.16 10.74 -18.94
C GLY A 106 -11.09 11.78 -17.82
N GLY A 107 -12.18 12.51 -17.58
CA GLY A 107 -12.27 13.51 -16.52
C GLY A 107 -12.32 12.87 -15.13
N SER A 108 -13.38 12.11 -14.87
CA SER A 108 -13.55 11.23 -13.70
C SER A 108 -13.78 9.80 -14.18
N ILE A 109 -13.45 8.81 -13.36
CA ILE A 109 -13.69 7.39 -13.69
C ILE A 109 -14.53 6.76 -12.58
N ALA A 110 -15.69 6.21 -12.94
CA ALA A 110 -16.53 5.43 -12.03
C ALA A 110 -16.46 3.95 -12.41
N SER A 111 -15.97 3.10 -11.50
CA SER A 111 -15.93 1.65 -11.68
C SER A 111 -17.20 1.01 -11.12
N ASN A 112 -18.28 1.07 -11.91
CA ASN A 112 -19.59 0.52 -11.56
C ASN A 112 -19.70 -1.00 -11.75
N GLY A 113 -18.68 -1.62 -12.36
CA GLY A 113 -18.50 -3.07 -12.37
C GLY A 113 -17.02 -3.44 -12.32
N THR A 114 -16.75 -4.76 -12.38
CA THR A 114 -15.39 -5.29 -12.37
C THR A 114 -14.75 -5.18 -13.75
N LEU A 115 -13.61 -4.50 -13.81
CA LEU A 115 -12.70 -4.47 -14.96
C LEU A 115 -11.65 -5.57 -14.81
N THR A 116 -11.73 -6.59 -15.65
CA THR A 116 -10.76 -7.70 -15.64
C THR A 116 -9.76 -7.57 -16.78
N SER A 117 -8.46 -7.65 -16.46
CA SER A 117 -7.38 -7.89 -17.42
C SER A 117 -6.26 -8.68 -16.73
N THR A 118 -6.56 -9.95 -16.40
CA THR A 118 -5.72 -10.81 -15.57
C THR A 118 -4.29 -10.93 -16.13
N GLY A 119 -3.30 -10.66 -15.28
CA GLY A 119 -1.88 -10.74 -15.66
C GLY A 119 -1.34 -9.52 -16.43
N ASN A 120 -2.21 -8.60 -16.85
CA ASN A 120 -1.83 -7.40 -17.60
C ASN A 120 -1.74 -6.16 -16.72
N THR A 121 -1.27 -5.06 -17.32
CA THR A 121 -1.29 -3.72 -16.71
C THR A 121 -2.57 -2.98 -17.09
N VAL A 122 -3.25 -2.43 -16.08
CA VAL A 122 -4.37 -1.49 -16.24
C VAL A 122 -3.91 -0.11 -15.78
N ASN A 123 -3.99 0.88 -16.67
CA ASN A 123 -3.75 2.29 -16.36
C ASN A 123 -5.09 3.04 -16.33
N LEU A 124 -5.40 3.69 -15.22
CA LEU A 124 -6.59 4.55 -15.08
C LEU A 124 -6.13 6.00 -14.83
N THR A 125 -6.58 6.92 -15.67
CA THR A 125 -6.22 8.35 -15.57
C THR A 125 -7.47 9.23 -15.54
N ALA A 126 -7.75 9.83 -14.39
CA ALA A 126 -8.80 10.83 -14.18
C ALA A 126 -8.18 12.25 -14.17
N ASN A 127 -8.32 12.97 -15.28
CA ASN A 127 -7.70 14.26 -15.54
C ASN A 127 -8.26 15.42 -14.72
N THR A 128 -9.48 15.32 -14.20
CA THR A 128 -10.16 16.43 -13.51
C THR A 128 -10.84 16.01 -12.21
N GLY A 129 -11.27 14.76 -12.10
CA GLY A 129 -12.01 14.22 -10.96
C GLY A 129 -11.27 13.07 -10.27
N GLY A 130 -12.04 12.26 -9.55
CA GLY A 130 -11.56 11.07 -8.88
C GLY A 130 -11.74 9.79 -9.70
N ILE A 131 -11.20 8.70 -9.16
CA ILE A 131 -11.51 7.33 -9.55
C ILE A 131 -12.30 6.72 -8.40
N SER A 132 -13.55 6.32 -8.64
CA SER A 132 -14.47 5.88 -7.57
C SER A 132 -14.98 4.47 -7.79
N ASP A 133 -15.07 3.73 -6.70
CA ASP A 133 -15.86 2.50 -6.58
C ASP A 133 -17.37 2.81 -6.72
N GLY A 134 -18.02 2.10 -7.65
CA GLY A 134 -19.48 2.09 -7.80
C GLY A 134 -20.10 0.70 -7.74
N ASN A 135 -19.33 -0.37 -7.48
CA ASN A 135 -19.81 -1.75 -7.46
C ASN A 135 -19.85 -2.37 -6.04
N GLY A 136 -19.47 -1.60 -5.00
CA GLY A 136 -19.54 -2.03 -3.60
C GLY A 136 -18.34 -2.90 -3.24
N THR A 137 -18.54 -4.00 -2.51
CA THR A 137 -17.42 -4.81 -2.00
C THR A 137 -16.75 -5.73 -3.04
N ALA A 138 -17.10 -5.57 -4.33
CA ALA A 138 -16.57 -6.39 -5.40
C ALA A 138 -15.31 -5.70 -5.96
N SER A 139 -14.28 -6.46 -6.32
CA SER A 139 -13.09 -5.84 -6.93
C SER A 139 -13.48 -5.02 -8.15
N ASN A 140 -13.15 -3.72 -8.13
CA ASN A 140 -13.26 -2.82 -9.26
C ASN A 140 -12.27 -3.22 -10.36
N VAL A 141 -11.04 -3.61 -9.98
CA VAL A 141 -9.99 -4.01 -10.94
C VAL A 141 -9.40 -5.37 -10.56
N VAL A 142 -9.34 -6.29 -11.53
CA VAL A 142 -8.65 -7.58 -11.43
C VAL A 142 -7.58 -7.63 -12.52
N ALA A 143 -6.30 -7.52 -12.16
CA ALA A 143 -5.20 -7.36 -13.10
C ALA A 143 -3.87 -7.87 -12.54
N GLY A 144 -2.80 -7.83 -13.33
CA GLY A 144 -1.44 -8.01 -12.80
C GLY A 144 -0.98 -6.77 -12.05
N THR A 145 -1.09 -5.61 -12.70
CA THR A 145 -0.68 -4.30 -12.15
C THR A 145 -1.77 -3.26 -12.39
N LEU A 146 -2.04 -2.43 -11.38
CA LEU A 146 -2.86 -1.23 -11.50
C LEU A 146 -1.99 0.02 -11.35
N ASN A 147 -2.07 0.92 -12.33
CA ASN A 147 -1.56 2.28 -12.24
C ASN A 147 -2.75 3.25 -12.24
N ALA A 148 -3.03 3.91 -11.13
CA ALA A 148 -4.17 4.82 -10.99
C ALA A 148 -3.69 6.25 -10.73
N THR A 149 -4.06 7.20 -11.60
CA THR A 149 -3.76 8.62 -11.40
C THR A 149 -5.04 9.43 -11.44
N ALA A 150 -5.24 10.28 -10.44
CA ALA A 150 -6.42 11.13 -10.35
C ALA A 150 -6.06 12.53 -9.84
N VAL A 151 -6.85 13.52 -10.25
CA VAL A 151 -6.82 14.82 -9.59
C VAL A 151 -7.47 14.71 -8.22
N GLY A 152 -8.68 14.15 -8.16
CA GLY A 152 -9.44 13.92 -6.93
C GLY A 152 -9.10 12.59 -6.25
N ASN A 153 -10.02 12.12 -5.40
CA ASN A 153 -9.84 10.88 -4.64
C ASN A 153 -9.65 9.65 -5.53
N ILE A 154 -8.94 8.64 -5.03
CA ILE A 154 -8.94 7.28 -5.59
C ILE A 154 -9.54 6.37 -4.54
N ALA A 155 -10.65 5.71 -4.87
CA ALA A 155 -11.30 4.72 -4.02
C ALA A 155 -11.56 3.47 -4.85
N LEU A 156 -10.88 2.36 -4.55
CA LEU A 156 -11.00 1.12 -5.32
C LEU A 156 -10.84 -0.13 -4.43
N ASP A 157 -11.71 -1.09 -4.67
CA ASP A 157 -11.51 -2.50 -4.34
C ASP A 157 -10.73 -3.18 -5.47
N THR A 158 -9.74 -3.99 -5.14
CA THR A 158 -8.76 -4.50 -6.11
C THR A 158 -8.42 -5.97 -5.86
N GLN A 159 -8.02 -6.63 -6.94
CA GLN A 159 -7.34 -7.91 -6.90
C GLN A 159 -6.17 -7.86 -7.88
N VAL A 160 -5.04 -7.32 -7.42
CA VAL A 160 -3.84 -7.11 -8.26
C VAL A 160 -2.55 -7.49 -7.55
N GLY A 161 -1.51 -7.79 -8.33
CA GLY A 161 -0.18 -8.06 -7.77
C GLY A 161 0.60 -6.80 -7.39
N THR A 162 0.34 -5.68 -8.08
CA THR A 162 1.01 -4.40 -7.82
C THR A 162 0.07 -3.22 -8.00
N ILE A 163 0.15 -2.24 -7.09
CA ILE A 163 -0.54 -0.95 -7.21
C ILE A 163 0.48 0.19 -7.23
N ASN A 164 0.34 1.07 -8.22
CA ASN A 164 0.85 2.44 -8.17
C ASN A 164 -0.33 3.39 -8.22
N ALA A 165 -0.42 4.33 -7.28
CA ALA A 165 -1.53 5.26 -7.22
C ALA A 165 -1.08 6.69 -6.91
N THR A 166 -1.69 7.69 -7.54
CA THR A 166 -1.39 9.10 -7.28
C THR A 166 -2.65 9.94 -7.32
N SER A 167 -3.00 10.54 -6.19
CA SER A 167 -4.03 11.56 -6.08
C SER A 167 -3.37 12.90 -5.79
N THR A 168 -3.63 13.92 -6.61
CA THR A 168 -2.97 15.23 -6.42
C THR A 168 -3.67 16.11 -5.40
N THR A 169 -4.99 15.97 -5.24
CA THR A 169 -5.80 16.82 -4.36
C THR A 169 -6.63 16.06 -3.33
N GLY A 170 -6.73 14.73 -3.46
CA GLY A 170 -7.64 13.89 -2.69
C GLY A 170 -6.96 12.82 -1.86
N ASP A 171 -7.80 12.02 -1.22
CA ASP A 171 -7.39 10.83 -0.45
C ASP A 171 -7.26 9.61 -1.37
N ILE A 172 -6.53 8.60 -0.92
CA ILE A 172 -6.47 7.28 -1.58
C ILE A 172 -6.97 6.22 -0.59
N THR A 173 -8.04 5.52 -0.96
CA THR A 173 -8.62 4.39 -0.24
C THR A 173 -8.56 3.14 -1.11
N LEU A 174 -7.92 2.09 -0.63
CA LEU A 174 -7.71 0.85 -1.38
C LEU A 174 -8.04 -0.36 -0.52
N VAL A 175 -8.84 -1.28 -1.07
CA VAL A 175 -9.06 -2.59 -0.46
C VAL A 175 -8.58 -3.67 -1.43
N GLU A 176 -7.49 -4.34 -1.09
CA GLU A 176 -6.96 -5.46 -1.86
C GLU A 176 -7.47 -6.80 -1.31
N ALA A 177 -7.84 -7.72 -2.19
CA ALA A 177 -8.41 -9.01 -1.80
C ALA A 177 -7.36 -10.02 -1.29
N ASN A 178 -6.19 -10.13 -1.93
CA ASN A 178 -5.28 -11.27 -1.70
C ASN A 178 -3.89 -10.93 -1.11
N GLY A 179 -3.35 -9.75 -1.37
CA GLY A 179 -2.01 -9.31 -0.96
C GLY A 179 -1.32 -8.61 -2.12
N VAL A 180 -0.58 -7.53 -1.85
CA VAL A 180 -0.14 -6.61 -2.92
C VAL A 180 1.21 -5.99 -2.63
N SER A 181 1.97 -5.74 -3.69
CA SER A 181 3.10 -4.81 -3.68
C SER A 181 2.63 -3.40 -3.99
N LEU A 182 2.79 -2.48 -3.04
CA LEU A 182 2.51 -1.06 -3.23
C LEU A 182 3.78 -0.40 -3.77
N GLY A 183 3.87 -0.15 -5.08
CA GLY A 183 5.06 0.43 -5.69
C GLY A 183 5.28 1.89 -5.25
N ASN A 184 4.53 2.82 -5.84
CA ASN A 184 4.42 4.19 -5.36
C ASN A 184 2.95 4.60 -5.19
N VAL A 185 2.54 4.92 -3.96
CA VAL A 185 1.20 5.41 -3.64
C VAL A 185 1.31 6.78 -2.98
N SER A 186 0.76 7.82 -3.61
CA SER A 186 0.99 9.21 -3.20
C SER A 186 -0.28 10.05 -3.18
N ALA A 187 -0.62 10.57 -2.00
CA ALA A 187 -1.66 11.55 -1.72
C ALA A 187 -1.06 12.69 -0.87
N PRO A 188 -0.22 13.57 -1.44
CA PRO A 188 0.59 14.54 -0.68
C PRO A 188 -0.23 15.62 0.05
N VAL A 189 -1.52 15.76 -0.28
CA VAL A 189 -2.45 16.64 0.45
C VAL A 189 -3.61 15.87 1.10
N GLY A 190 -3.69 14.57 0.85
CA GLY A 190 -4.72 13.67 1.37
C GLY A 190 -4.20 12.68 2.40
N SER A 191 -5.07 11.76 2.80
CA SER A 191 -4.74 10.58 3.60
C SER A 191 -4.63 9.35 2.70
N LEU A 192 -3.99 8.32 3.22
CA LEU A 192 -3.99 6.97 2.67
C LEU A 192 -4.74 6.05 3.63
N ASP A 193 -5.64 5.22 3.10
CA ASP A 193 -6.32 4.14 3.81
C ASP A 193 -6.23 2.87 2.96
N ILE A 194 -5.36 1.94 3.34
CA ILE A 194 -5.01 0.79 2.51
C ILE A 194 -5.18 -0.48 3.33
N THR A 195 -6.05 -1.36 2.86
CA THR A 195 -6.34 -2.64 3.50
C THR A 195 -6.04 -3.81 2.57
N THR A 196 -5.50 -4.89 3.10
CA THR A 196 -5.55 -6.22 2.46
C THR A 196 -6.49 -7.13 3.23
N THR A 197 -7.41 -7.81 2.55
CA THR A 197 -8.33 -8.75 3.20
C THR A 197 -7.59 -10.03 3.58
N THR A 198 -6.71 -10.50 2.69
CA THR A 198 -5.77 -11.59 2.93
C THR A 198 -4.38 -11.23 2.42
N GLY A 199 -3.36 -12.02 2.78
CA GLY A 199 -1.97 -11.79 2.39
C GLY A 199 -1.35 -10.49 2.92
N ASN A 200 -0.17 -10.16 2.42
CA ASN A 200 0.68 -9.10 2.95
C ASN A 200 0.49 -7.79 2.18
N LEU A 201 0.83 -6.67 2.84
CA LEU A 201 1.13 -5.39 2.21
C LEU A 201 2.65 -5.26 2.10
N ASP A 202 3.19 -5.37 0.88
CA ASP A 202 4.61 -5.14 0.62
C ASP A 202 4.83 -3.70 0.14
N VAL A 203 5.43 -2.87 0.99
CA VAL A 203 5.41 -1.41 0.86
C VAL A 203 6.67 -0.93 0.17
N GLY A 204 6.54 -0.49 -1.06
CA GLY A 204 7.53 0.30 -1.79
C GLY A 204 7.62 1.70 -1.20
N SER A 205 6.84 2.66 -1.71
CA SER A 205 6.85 4.05 -1.25
C SER A 205 5.43 4.59 -1.11
N LEU A 206 5.09 5.08 0.08
CA LEU A 206 3.81 5.71 0.40
C LEU A 206 4.05 7.15 0.85
N THR A 207 3.27 8.08 0.30
CA THR A 207 3.27 9.48 0.73
C THR A 207 1.85 9.90 1.05
N ALA A 208 1.57 10.20 2.32
CA ALA A 208 0.36 10.92 2.73
C ALA A 208 0.72 12.37 3.06
N GLY A 209 -0.29 13.22 3.21
CA GLY A 209 -0.08 14.60 3.62
C GLY A 209 0.67 14.71 4.95
N THR A 210 1.55 15.71 5.04
CA THR A 210 2.37 15.97 6.24
C THR A 210 1.83 17.10 7.12
N THR A 211 0.70 17.70 6.72
CA THR A 211 0.00 18.77 7.45
C THR A 211 -1.42 18.33 7.82
N ASN A 212 -2.17 19.17 8.55
CA ASN A 212 -3.61 18.97 8.78
C ASN A 212 -4.01 17.62 9.39
N ASN A 213 -3.13 17.00 10.19
CA ASN A 213 -3.39 15.73 10.85
C ASN A 213 -3.81 14.59 9.89
N ARG A 214 -3.20 14.54 8.69
CA ARG A 214 -3.43 13.47 7.72
C ARG A 214 -2.83 12.14 8.19
N PHE A 215 -3.33 11.03 7.64
CA PHE A 215 -2.93 9.69 8.07
C PHE A 215 -2.47 8.84 6.90
N ALA A 216 -1.51 7.96 7.15
CA ALA A 216 -1.33 6.73 6.38
C ALA A 216 -1.80 5.56 7.27
N LEU A 217 -2.97 5.00 6.94
CA LEU A 217 -3.56 3.86 7.61
C LEU A 217 -3.30 2.61 6.77
N LEU A 218 -2.60 1.62 7.31
CA LEU A 218 -2.40 0.33 6.65
C LEU A 218 -2.93 -0.80 7.52
N PHE A 219 -3.77 -1.66 6.94
CA PHE A 219 -4.38 -2.78 7.62
C PHE A 219 -4.16 -4.10 6.87
N ALA A 220 -3.46 -5.04 7.50
CA ALA A 220 -3.22 -6.41 7.03
C ALA A 220 -3.69 -7.43 8.09
N PRO A 221 -5.01 -7.58 8.34
CA PRO A 221 -5.58 -8.43 9.38
C PRO A 221 -5.20 -9.92 9.30
N ALA A 222 -4.78 -10.41 8.14
CA ALA A 222 -4.34 -11.79 7.95
C ALA A 222 -2.85 -11.90 7.53
N GLY A 223 -2.19 -10.78 7.25
CA GLY A 223 -0.84 -10.73 6.71
C GLY A 223 0.14 -9.94 7.55
N ALA A 224 1.31 -9.69 6.95
CA ALA A 224 2.31 -8.75 7.44
C ALA A 224 2.25 -7.44 6.64
N ILE A 225 2.86 -6.40 7.20
CA ILE A 225 3.24 -5.18 6.48
C ILE A 225 4.77 -5.21 6.37
N THR A 226 5.30 -5.29 5.16
CA THR A 226 6.74 -5.48 4.91
C THR A 226 7.31 -4.36 4.07
N ASP A 227 8.61 -4.16 4.20
CA ASP A 227 9.42 -3.29 3.36
C ASP A 227 9.68 -3.98 2.01
N GLY A 228 9.17 -3.36 0.94
CA GLY A 228 9.31 -3.81 -0.44
C GLY A 228 10.39 -3.06 -1.23
N ASN A 229 11.07 -2.08 -0.64
CA ASN A 229 12.09 -1.26 -1.33
C ASN A 229 13.51 -1.41 -0.76
N GLY A 230 13.68 -2.10 0.37
CA GLY A 230 14.94 -2.23 1.09
C GLY A 230 15.15 -1.05 2.07
N GLY A 231 16.40 -0.66 2.33
CA GLY A 231 16.70 0.35 3.36
C GLY A 231 16.32 1.80 3.04
N THR A 232 15.30 2.05 2.22
CA THR A 232 14.81 3.41 1.91
C THR A 232 13.44 3.65 2.55
N VAL A 233 13.13 4.91 2.86
CA VAL A 233 11.87 5.26 3.56
C VAL A 233 10.65 4.73 2.80
N ASN A 234 9.90 3.82 3.43
CA ASN A 234 8.68 3.25 2.87
C ASN A 234 7.48 4.19 3.02
N ILE A 235 7.36 4.92 4.13
CA ILE A 235 6.18 5.79 4.39
C ILE A 235 6.61 7.18 4.84
N THR A 236 6.13 8.20 4.13
CA THR A 236 6.18 9.61 4.54
C THR A 236 4.77 10.11 4.83
N ALA A 237 4.47 10.55 6.05
CA ALA A 237 3.13 11.03 6.43
C ALA A 237 3.15 11.94 7.68
N ALA A 238 2.06 12.68 7.95
CA ALA A 238 1.90 13.34 9.24
C ALA A 238 1.75 12.31 10.36
N ASN A 239 0.76 11.42 10.24
CA ASN A 239 0.52 10.36 11.19
C ASN A 239 0.47 9.00 10.46
N ILE A 240 0.95 7.95 11.12
CA ILE A 240 0.92 6.59 10.60
C ILE A 240 0.18 5.71 11.62
N GLU A 241 -0.78 4.93 11.14
CA GLU A 241 -1.40 3.84 11.89
C GLU A 241 -1.24 2.53 11.12
N LEU A 242 -0.59 1.55 11.75
CA LEU A 242 -0.36 0.24 11.13
C LEU A 242 -0.98 -0.85 11.99
N LEU A 243 -1.70 -1.76 11.34
CA LEU A 243 -2.25 -2.94 11.98
C LEU A 243 -1.99 -4.18 11.12
N ALA A 244 -1.23 -5.14 11.65
CA ALA A 244 -0.92 -6.38 10.95
C ALA A 244 -1.08 -7.61 11.84
N ARG A 245 -1.24 -8.79 11.24
CA ARG A 245 -1.22 -10.06 11.98
C ARG A 245 0.18 -10.61 12.15
N ASN A 246 0.92 -10.75 11.04
CA ASN A 246 2.15 -11.53 10.98
C ASN A 246 3.44 -10.70 11.15
N GLY A 247 3.34 -9.40 11.45
CA GLY A 247 4.49 -8.51 11.70
C GLY A 247 4.47 -7.22 10.90
N ILE A 248 5.32 -6.28 11.30
CA ILE A 248 5.48 -4.96 10.66
C ILE A 248 6.98 -4.68 10.53
N ASN A 249 7.48 -4.55 9.30
CA ASN A 249 8.88 -4.23 9.04
C ASN A 249 8.94 -3.09 8.04
N LEU A 250 9.10 -1.85 8.51
CA LEU A 250 9.12 -0.66 7.65
C LEU A 250 10.14 0.37 8.13
N ASP A 251 10.69 1.09 7.16
CA ASP A 251 11.35 2.38 7.32
C ASP A 251 10.30 3.50 7.14
N THR A 252 10.21 4.42 8.11
CA THR A 252 9.18 5.47 8.12
C THR A 252 9.76 6.86 8.38
N GLN A 253 9.04 7.88 7.92
CA GLN A 253 9.26 9.29 8.24
C GLN A 253 7.91 9.92 8.57
N ALA A 254 7.60 10.07 9.86
CA ALA A 254 6.35 10.68 10.29
C ALA A 254 6.44 11.48 11.59
N ARG A 255 5.46 12.36 11.81
CA ARG A 255 5.30 13.09 13.07
C ARG A 255 4.77 12.15 14.16
N ASN A 256 3.84 11.25 13.86
CA ASN A 256 3.34 10.29 14.84
C ASN A 256 3.29 8.91 14.18
N THR A 257 3.74 7.86 14.89
CA THR A 257 3.64 6.48 14.40
C THR A 257 3.08 5.57 15.48
N ASP A 258 1.86 5.10 15.26
CA ASP A 258 1.18 4.11 16.11
C ASP A 258 1.14 2.76 15.37
N MET A 259 1.72 1.72 15.99
CA MET A 259 1.80 0.38 15.40
C MET A 259 1.21 -0.67 16.34
N THR A 260 0.30 -1.48 15.80
CA THR A 260 -0.33 -2.59 16.52
C THR A 260 -0.16 -3.90 15.76
N VAL A 261 0.23 -4.98 16.45
CA VAL A 261 0.23 -6.35 15.90
C VAL A 261 -0.68 -7.24 16.74
N ALA A 262 -1.67 -7.88 16.10
CA ALA A 262 -2.86 -8.43 16.77
C ALA A 262 -2.87 -9.94 17.04
N ASN A 263 -2.08 -10.77 16.33
CA ASN A 263 -1.97 -12.20 16.64
C ASN A 263 -0.77 -12.86 15.95
N PHE A 264 0.19 -13.39 16.71
CA PHE A 264 1.24 -14.23 16.16
C PHE A 264 0.68 -15.66 15.97
N PRO A 265 0.83 -16.30 14.80
CA PRO A 265 0.47 -17.71 14.68
C PRO A 265 1.23 -18.54 15.72
N ALA A 266 0.51 -19.43 16.40
CA ALA A 266 1.06 -20.27 17.47
C ALA A 266 2.38 -20.93 17.04
N LEU A 267 3.35 -20.92 17.96
CA LEU A 267 4.66 -21.57 17.91
C LEU A 267 4.74 -22.78 16.95
N GLN A 268 5.19 -22.54 15.71
CA GLN A 268 5.80 -23.58 14.88
C GLN A 268 7.31 -23.46 15.03
N THR A 269 7.95 -24.53 15.50
CA THR A 269 9.33 -24.64 16.00
C THR A 269 10.43 -24.45 14.95
N SER A 270 10.39 -23.34 14.20
CA SER A 270 11.46 -22.90 13.31
C SER A 270 11.69 -21.40 13.50
N ARG A 271 12.93 -21.00 13.73
CA ARG A 271 13.41 -19.66 14.10
C ARG A 271 13.31 -18.63 12.96
N THR A 272 12.35 -18.79 12.05
CA THR A 272 12.17 -18.01 10.81
C THR A 272 10.84 -17.26 10.74
N ASN A 273 9.93 -17.48 11.71
CA ASN A 273 8.54 -16.99 11.66
C ASN A 273 8.15 -16.10 12.86
N ALA A 274 9.12 -15.57 13.61
CA ALA A 274 8.83 -14.56 14.63
C ALA A 274 8.61 -13.20 13.95
N GLY A 275 7.36 -12.70 13.96
CA GLY A 275 7.05 -11.35 13.50
C GLY A 275 7.92 -10.32 14.25
N THR A 276 8.67 -9.53 13.49
CA THR A 276 9.49 -8.44 14.04
C THR A 276 8.67 -7.16 13.93
N ILE A 277 8.78 -6.24 14.91
CA ILE A 277 8.37 -4.85 14.73
C ILE A 277 9.67 -4.04 14.64
N THR A 278 10.06 -3.74 13.41
CA THR A 278 11.17 -2.82 13.13
C THR A 278 10.56 -1.46 12.88
N ALA A 279 10.90 -0.49 13.73
CA ALA A 279 10.46 0.89 13.58
C ALA A 279 11.69 1.76 13.39
N VAL A 280 11.93 2.18 12.15
CA VAL A 280 12.96 3.18 11.84
C VAL A 280 12.23 4.47 11.53
N ASN A 281 12.11 5.39 12.50
CA ASN A 281 11.53 6.71 12.26
C ASN A 281 12.64 7.76 12.15
N ALA A 282 12.82 8.36 10.96
CA ALA A 282 13.76 9.47 10.73
C ALA A 282 13.22 10.85 11.21
N GLY A 283 12.35 10.87 12.24
CA GLY A 283 11.52 12.01 12.64
C GLY A 283 11.57 12.39 14.14
N ILE A 284 10.99 13.53 14.47
CA ILE A 284 11.12 14.29 15.74
C ILE A 284 10.12 13.90 16.87
N ALA A 285 9.40 12.78 16.78
CA ALA A 285 8.24 12.54 17.68
C ALA A 285 7.92 11.05 17.98
N ASP A 286 6.94 10.85 18.85
CA ASP A 286 6.72 9.63 19.65
C ASP A 286 6.40 8.37 18.83
N ILE A 287 6.92 7.22 19.26
CA ILE A 287 6.64 5.89 18.71
C ILE A 287 5.90 5.06 19.76
N ASN A 288 4.70 4.58 19.43
CA ASN A 288 3.96 3.64 20.27
C ASN A 288 3.91 2.27 19.60
N ILE A 289 4.44 1.25 20.30
CA ILE A 289 4.41 -0.14 19.86
C ILE A 289 3.51 -0.92 20.80
N ARG A 290 2.44 -1.50 20.25
CA ARG A 290 1.44 -2.27 21.01
C ARG A 290 1.37 -3.71 20.48
N GLN A 291 1.68 -4.66 21.36
CA GLN A 291 1.46 -6.08 21.10
C GLN A 291 0.16 -6.54 21.75
N VAL A 292 -0.70 -7.20 20.98
CA VAL A 292 -1.91 -7.85 21.45
C VAL A 292 -1.82 -9.32 21.01
N GLY A 293 -1.78 -10.27 21.95
CA GLY A 293 -1.69 -11.71 21.65
C GLY A 293 -0.58 -12.48 22.39
N ASN A 294 -0.35 -13.75 22.03
CA ASN A 294 0.55 -14.67 22.73
C ASN A 294 1.83 -14.91 21.89
N ALA A 295 2.93 -14.20 22.15
CA ALA A 295 4.20 -14.41 21.44
C ALA A 295 5.40 -14.26 22.36
N ASP A 296 6.34 -15.21 22.27
CA ASP A 296 7.49 -15.32 23.17
C ASP A 296 8.62 -14.29 22.90
N ILE A 297 8.64 -13.56 21.78
CA ILE A 297 9.73 -12.60 21.46
C ILE A 297 9.22 -11.44 20.57
N LEU A 298 9.22 -10.19 21.10
CA LEU A 298 9.08 -8.96 20.31
C LEU A 298 10.46 -8.34 20.07
N ASN A 299 11.11 -8.69 18.96
CA ASN A 299 12.34 -8.02 18.58
C ASN A 299 12.01 -6.60 18.10
N VAL A 300 12.00 -5.63 19.00
CA VAL A 300 12.03 -4.21 18.64
C VAL A 300 13.48 -3.91 18.28
N ALA A 301 13.73 -3.70 17.00
CA ALA A 301 14.94 -3.09 16.49
C ALA A 301 14.59 -1.68 16.04
N THR A 302 15.01 -0.68 16.80
CA THR A 302 15.06 0.69 16.27
C THR A 302 16.39 0.81 15.53
N ALA A 303 16.38 0.84 14.21
CA ALA A 303 17.62 1.08 13.48
C ALA A 303 18.14 2.49 13.84
N SER A 304 19.44 2.54 14.06
CA SER A 304 20.23 3.74 14.31
C SER A 304 20.09 4.73 13.15
N ASP A 305 19.21 5.73 13.28
CA ASP A 305 19.53 7.14 13.07
C ASP A 305 18.30 8.06 13.23
N THR A 306 18.43 9.10 14.07
CA THR A 306 17.65 10.35 14.09
C THR A 306 16.27 10.49 14.76
N ASN A 307 15.79 9.58 15.62
CA ASN A 307 14.81 10.03 16.63
C ASN A 307 15.54 10.93 17.64
N THR A 308 15.79 12.20 17.28
CA THR A 308 16.63 13.13 18.03
C THR A 308 15.89 13.78 19.20
N SER A 309 14.58 13.54 19.39
CA SER A 309 13.76 14.24 20.40
C SER A 309 12.48 13.54 20.91
N GLY A 310 11.95 12.50 20.25
CA GLY A 310 10.69 11.83 20.58
C GLY A 310 10.81 10.66 21.56
N ASN A 311 9.72 10.33 22.24
CA ASN A 311 9.62 9.22 23.19
C ASN A 311 9.33 7.88 22.48
N ILE A 312 9.65 6.77 23.13
CA ILE A 312 9.24 5.42 22.68
C ILE A 312 8.49 4.74 23.82
N THR A 313 7.24 4.33 23.56
CA THR A 313 6.43 3.55 24.49
C THR A 313 6.17 2.16 23.94
N ILE A 314 6.55 1.13 24.71
CA ILE A 314 6.30 -0.27 24.34
C ILE A 314 5.35 -0.90 25.35
N THR A 315 4.26 -1.48 24.86
CA THR A 315 3.26 -2.17 25.68
C THR A 315 2.93 -3.53 25.08
N GLY A 316 2.74 -4.54 25.92
CA GLY A 316 2.35 -5.89 25.52
C GLY A 316 1.42 -6.52 26.53
N THR A 317 0.60 -7.47 26.10
CA THR A 317 -0.29 -8.23 26.99
C THR A 317 0.35 -9.52 27.53
N THR A 318 1.58 -9.84 27.11
CA THR A 318 2.34 -11.07 27.45
C THR A 318 3.86 -10.80 27.54
N ASN A 319 4.69 -11.85 27.71
CA ASN A 319 6.15 -11.75 27.84
C ASN A 319 6.79 -11.02 26.65
N LEU A 320 7.68 -10.06 26.94
CA LEU A 320 8.30 -9.19 25.94
C LEU A 320 9.83 -9.37 25.94
N SER A 321 10.42 -9.78 24.80
CA SER A 321 11.88 -9.88 24.64
C SER A 321 12.40 -8.82 23.68
N VAL A 322 12.90 -7.71 24.23
CA VAL A 322 13.42 -6.54 23.50
C VAL A 322 14.94 -6.67 23.28
N ASN A 323 15.42 -6.44 22.06
CA ASN A 323 16.83 -6.62 21.70
C ASN A 323 17.64 -5.31 21.75
N THR A 324 17.18 -4.24 21.08
CA THR A 324 17.88 -2.94 21.05
C THR A 324 16.89 -1.80 20.84
N VAL A 325 16.86 -0.83 21.76
CA VAL A 325 16.01 0.37 21.68
C VAL A 325 16.86 1.62 21.83
N THR A 326 16.77 2.53 20.86
CA THR A 326 17.47 3.82 20.83
C THR A 326 16.44 4.93 20.64
N ALA A 327 16.46 5.95 21.49
CA ALA A 327 15.56 7.11 21.43
C ALA A 327 16.27 8.39 21.88
N GLY A 328 15.95 9.53 21.28
CA GLY A 328 16.40 10.85 21.73
C GLY A 328 15.58 11.42 22.89
N GLY A 329 14.37 10.90 23.13
CA GLY A 329 13.48 11.22 24.25
C GLY A 329 13.42 10.12 25.33
N LEU A 330 12.29 10.01 26.03
CA LEU A 330 12.03 9.02 27.09
C LEU A 330 11.71 7.64 26.48
N ILE A 331 12.25 6.57 27.08
CA ILE A 331 11.84 5.18 26.79
C ILE A 331 10.96 4.69 27.95
N ALA A 332 9.71 4.31 27.68
CA ALA A 332 8.73 3.85 28.67
C ALA A 332 8.17 2.45 28.34
N PHE A 333 8.00 1.63 29.38
CA PHE A 333 7.37 0.30 29.30
C PHE A 333 6.08 0.28 30.13
N GLY A 334 4.99 -0.27 29.60
CA GLY A 334 3.70 -0.41 30.31
C GLY A 334 3.66 -1.56 31.34
N ALA A 335 2.55 -1.73 32.06
CA ALA A 335 2.41 -2.67 33.19
C ALA A 335 2.22 -4.17 32.78
N ASN A 336 3.25 -4.99 33.07
CA ASN A 336 3.39 -6.48 33.23
C ASN A 336 2.88 -7.49 32.16
N PRO A 337 3.45 -8.73 32.07
CA PRO A 337 4.46 -9.36 32.94
C PRO A 337 5.84 -9.64 32.30
N SER A 338 6.89 -9.51 33.11
CA SER A 338 8.24 -10.08 32.90
C SER A 338 8.97 -9.71 31.60
N ILE A 339 9.94 -8.79 31.70
CA ILE A 339 10.99 -8.64 30.68
C ILE A 339 11.91 -9.87 30.78
N ASN A 340 11.66 -10.87 29.94
CA ASN A 340 12.41 -12.13 29.94
C ASN A 340 13.41 -12.12 28.77
N THR A 341 14.65 -11.71 29.03
CA THR A 341 15.70 -11.62 28.00
C THR A 341 16.50 -12.93 27.95
N ARG A 342 16.20 -13.79 26.96
CA ARG A 342 16.93 -15.05 26.77
C ARG A 342 18.03 -14.88 25.71
N SER A 343 19.27 -14.68 26.13
CA SER A 343 20.42 -14.80 25.22
C SER A 343 20.67 -16.27 24.88
N VAL A 344 20.69 -16.59 23.58
CA VAL A 344 21.16 -17.89 23.09
C VAL A 344 22.50 -17.68 22.38
N GLY A 345 23.50 -17.28 23.16
CA GLY A 345 24.88 -17.12 22.72
C GLY A 345 25.20 -15.73 22.16
N GLY A 346 26.11 -15.02 22.83
CA GLY A 346 26.54 -13.66 22.50
C GLY A 346 26.28 -12.69 23.66
N ASN A 347 27.25 -11.82 23.95
CA ASN A 347 27.13 -10.79 24.98
C ASN A 347 25.86 -9.94 24.74
N MET A 348 24.95 -9.86 25.72
CA MET A 348 23.85 -8.90 25.69
C MET A 348 24.37 -7.50 26.02
N LEU A 349 24.06 -6.54 25.17
CA LEU A 349 24.26 -5.12 25.43
C LEU A 349 22.89 -4.44 25.38
N ILE A 350 22.26 -4.25 26.55
CA ILE A 350 21.11 -3.35 26.68
C ILE A 350 21.68 -1.94 26.78
N THR A 351 21.82 -1.24 25.65
CA THR A 351 22.22 0.17 25.65
C THR A 351 20.99 1.05 25.77
N LEU A 352 20.76 1.64 26.95
CA LEU A 352 19.82 2.75 27.10
C LEU A 352 20.54 4.04 26.69
N ASN A 353 20.57 4.34 25.39
CA ASN A 353 21.31 5.49 24.86
C ASN A 353 20.43 6.75 24.79
N SER A 354 19.89 7.20 25.94
CA SER A 354 19.12 8.44 26.04
C SER A 354 19.63 9.33 27.19
N PRO A 355 19.87 10.64 26.97
CA PRO A 355 20.30 11.59 28.01
C PRO A 355 19.29 11.76 29.16
N ARG A 356 18.07 11.20 29.02
CA ARG A 356 16.95 11.33 29.98
C ARG A 356 16.19 10.01 30.17
N ALA A 357 16.83 8.87 29.95
CA ALA A 357 16.21 7.57 30.18
C ALA A 357 15.72 7.45 31.64
N SER A 358 14.42 7.25 31.86
CA SER A 358 13.88 6.84 33.16
C SER A 358 12.99 5.62 32.96
N SER A 359 13.30 4.55 33.68
CA SER A 359 12.50 3.34 33.67
C SER A 359 11.43 3.49 34.76
N ASN A 360 10.21 3.89 34.40
CA ASN A 360 9.09 3.89 35.36
C ASN A 360 8.54 2.46 35.49
N LEU A 361 9.36 1.60 36.07
CA LEU A 361 9.10 0.19 36.29
C LEU A 361 8.33 0.06 37.59
N THR A 362 7.00 0.05 37.54
CA THR A 362 6.19 -0.03 38.75
C THR A 362 6.17 -1.41 39.41
N ASP A 363 6.69 -2.46 38.75
CA ASP A 363 7.20 -3.72 39.34
C ASP A 363 7.75 -4.68 38.25
N PRO A 364 9.08 -4.90 38.09
CA PRO A 364 9.55 -6.04 37.31
C PRO A 364 10.78 -6.74 37.89
N THR A 365 10.74 -8.06 37.88
CA THR A 365 11.93 -8.91 37.96
C THR A 365 12.66 -8.83 36.62
N VAL A 366 13.80 -8.14 36.56
CA VAL A 366 14.74 -8.24 35.43
C VAL A 366 15.58 -9.50 35.65
N THR A 367 15.30 -10.58 34.92
CA THR A 367 16.09 -11.82 35.00
C THR A 367 17.08 -11.87 33.85
N ILE A 368 18.39 -11.78 34.14
CA ILE A 368 19.46 -11.90 33.14
C ILE A 368 20.03 -13.32 33.24
N THR A 369 19.61 -14.22 32.36
CA THR A 369 20.19 -15.58 32.30
C THR A 369 21.39 -15.60 31.35
N GLY A 370 22.53 -15.05 31.82
CA GLY A 370 23.82 -15.06 31.12
C GLY A 370 24.27 -13.70 30.54
N GLY A 371 25.53 -13.32 30.83
CA GLY A 371 26.16 -12.05 30.43
C GLY A 371 26.38 -11.08 31.61
N SER A 372 27.37 -10.19 31.50
CA SER A 372 27.62 -9.11 32.48
C SER A 372 26.97 -7.81 32.01
N LEU A 373 26.27 -7.11 32.90
CA LEU A 373 25.95 -5.69 32.70
C LEU A 373 27.26 -4.91 32.61
N VAL A 374 27.46 -4.17 31.53
CA VAL A 374 28.49 -3.13 31.46
C VAL A 374 27.79 -1.81 31.78
N PRO A 375 27.91 -1.27 33.01
CA PRO A 375 27.41 0.06 33.28
C PRO A 375 28.09 1.04 32.33
N VAL A 376 27.30 1.85 31.62
CA VAL A 376 27.83 2.94 30.80
C VAL A 376 28.38 3.97 31.77
N ASN A 377 29.69 4.22 31.69
CA ASN A 377 30.37 5.21 32.51
C ASN A 377 29.99 6.60 31.99
N GLU A 378 29.02 7.26 32.62
CA GLU A 378 28.76 8.69 32.43
C GLU A 378 29.92 9.47 33.09
N THR A 379 30.95 9.80 32.31
CA THR A 379 31.80 10.96 32.65
C THR A 379 31.08 12.23 32.19
N SER A 380 30.06 12.67 32.93
CA SER A 380 29.48 14.00 32.77
C SER A 380 29.58 14.78 34.09
N SER A 381 30.59 15.63 34.16
CA SER A 381 30.76 16.63 35.21
C SER A 381 29.75 17.76 35.00
N SER A 382 28.55 17.64 35.56
CA SER A 382 27.73 18.81 35.91
C SER A 382 26.68 18.43 36.94
N GLY A 383 26.83 18.97 38.14
CA GLY A 383 25.99 18.69 39.30
C GLY A 383 24.51 19.00 39.06
N GLY A 384 23.69 17.99 39.34
CA GLY A 384 22.25 18.03 39.53
C GLY A 384 21.81 16.61 39.94
N PRO A 385 20.85 16.41 40.87
CA PRO A 385 20.53 15.09 41.38
C PRO A 385 19.83 14.27 40.28
N GLY A 386 20.61 13.51 39.52
CA GLY A 386 20.12 12.52 38.57
C GLY A 386 19.65 11.27 39.31
N ASN A 387 18.42 10.85 39.05
CA ASN A 387 17.84 9.62 39.59
C ASN A 387 18.72 8.42 39.21
N VAL A 388 19.29 7.77 40.21
CA VAL A 388 20.03 6.52 40.08
C VAL A 388 19.02 5.39 39.88
N ALA A 389 19.17 4.62 38.80
CA ALA A 389 18.52 3.32 38.69
C ALA A 389 19.15 2.37 39.73
N VAL A 390 18.48 2.17 40.87
CA VAL A 390 18.88 1.18 41.86
C VAL A 390 18.39 -0.19 41.38
N ILE A 391 19.31 -1.11 41.12
CA ILE A 391 19.01 -2.51 40.80
C ILE A 391 18.97 -3.28 42.13
N GLU A 392 17.78 -3.68 42.59
CA GLU A 392 17.61 -4.29 43.92
C GLU A 392 17.83 -5.81 44.02
N ARG A 393 17.98 -6.57 42.92
CA ARG A 393 18.47 -7.95 43.01
C ARG A 393 18.89 -8.54 41.65
N ILE A 394 20.08 -9.13 41.63
CA ILE A 394 20.46 -10.15 40.65
C ILE A 394 20.11 -11.49 41.29
N VAL A 395 19.29 -12.32 40.64
CA VAL A 395 19.02 -13.71 41.06
C VAL A 395 19.58 -14.66 40.02
#